data_AF-A0A9W8LQ81-F1
#
_entry.id   AF-A0A9W8LQ81-F1
#
_cell.length_a   1.000
_cell.length_b   1.000
_cell.length_c   1.000
_cell.angle_alpha   90.00
_cell.angle_beta   90.00
_cell.angle_gamma   90.00
#
_symmetry.space_group_name_H-M   'P 1'
#
loop_
_entity.id
_entity.type
_entity.pdbx_description
1 polymer ?
#
loop_
_entity_poly.entity_id
_entity_poly.type
_entity_poly.pdbx_seq_one_letter_code
_entity_poly.pdbx_strand_id
1 'polypeptide(L)'
;MSSVVPMYQSEAAAPRQRGRMVGLQQWAITWGIFISFGIDYGCSFIDGPKQFRLPLGLQIVPSIVLLVAMGFMPFSPRWLVARGRLGDARQALGRLRAHGHANAPAVGEELRRIHQAVVQERCRGSAYSELLRAPLRRRLLLGCGMQLMQQFTGINTLMLYAPAIFRGIGLGSVQSIALCQAVNGLVNVIATIPALLWLDRWGRRPTVLVGTTCIASFYLALSLLLRAYDVSSTRSLAIAAICMVYLVVASFAFSWGPCAWLVPSEIFPMRVRAKANSVTTATNWIANFAVTLASPVLIQTAGWKLFLALSIVMLGTAILIYLFLPETKNLSLEDIDLVFADSIWAFRSSNMIPKVCPLVDIGSNASEQDDTLRTVS
;
A
#
# COMPACT_ATOMS: atom_id res chain seq x y z
N MET A 1 -3.50 -4.97 -13.64
CA MET A 1 -3.11 -3.59 -13.26
C MET A 1 -2.55 -3.51 -11.85
N SER A 2 -3.22 -4.06 -10.83
CA SER A 2 -2.85 -3.90 -9.41
C SER A 2 -1.46 -4.40 -9.04
N SER A 3 -0.91 -5.39 -9.75
CA SER A 3 0.49 -5.84 -9.60
C SER A 3 1.47 -5.20 -10.58
N VAL A 4 0.98 -4.74 -11.74
CA VAL A 4 1.79 -4.21 -12.85
C VAL A 4 2.17 -2.75 -12.61
N VAL A 5 1.24 -1.94 -12.10
CA VAL A 5 1.48 -0.52 -11.81
C VAL A 5 2.56 -0.34 -10.74
N PRO A 6 2.49 -1.00 -9.55
CA PRO A 6 3.56 -0.88 -8.56
C PRO A 6 4.90 -1.41 -9.07
N MET A 7 4.88 -2.48 -9.88
CA MET A 7 6.09 -3.04 -10.47
C MET A 7 6.75 -2.03 -11.41
N TYR A 8 6.00 -1.50 -12.37
CA TYR A 8 6.49 -0.46 -13.29
C TYR A 8 6.97 0.78 -12.53
N GLN A 9 6.21 1.26 -11.55
CA GLN A 9 6.60 2.40 -10.72
C GLN A 9 7.89 2.12 -9.95
N SER A 10 8.08 0.93 -9.37
CA SER A 10 9.29 0.59 -8.63
C SER A 10 10.55 0.49 -9.51
N GLU A 11 10.37 0.12 -10.78
CA GLU A 11 11.43 0.03 -11.79
C GLU A 11 11.73 1.38 -12.44
N ALA A 12 10.70 2.21 -12.64
CA ALA A 12 10.82 3.55 -13.19
C ALA A 12 11.30 4.58 -12.15
N ALA A 13 10.99 4.40 -10.86
CA ALA A 13 11.35 5.33 -9.79
C ALA A 13 12.78 5.15 -9.30
N ALA A 14 13.44 6.28 -9.00
CA ALA A 14 14.75 6.26 -8.36
C ALA A 14 14.64 5.61 -6.96
N PRO A 15 15.66 4.87 -6.49
CA PRO A 15 15.61 4.18 -5.20
C PRO A 15 15.15 5.06 -4.03
N ARG A 16 15.57 6.34 -4.01
CA ARG A 16 15.23 7.33 -2.98
C ARG A 16 13.75 7.76 -2.96
N GLN A 17 13.00 7.54 -4.05
CA GLN A 17 11.61 8.01 -4.20
C GLN A 17 10.58 6.87 -4.27
N ARG A 18 11.01 5.60 -4.15
CA ARG A 18 10.12 4.43 -4.32
C ARG A 18 8.94 4.42 -3.34
N GLY A 19 9.19 4.70 -2.06
CA GLY A 19 8.13 4.76 -1.04
C GLY A 19 7.07 5.82 -1.36
N ARG A 20 7.50 7.00 -1.81
CA ARG A 20 6.61 8.08 -2.27
C ARG A 20 5.79 7.68 -3.49
N MET A 21 6.37 6.97 -4.45
CA MET A 21 5.65 6.54 -5.66
C MET A 21 4.55 5.51 -5.34
N VAL A 22 4.82 4.57 -4.43
CA VAL A 22 3.80 3.64 -3.94
C VAL A 22 2.72 4.37 -3.14
N GLY A 23 3.09 5.37 -2.34
CA GLY A 23 2.12 6.24 -1.66
C GLY A 23 1.24 7.04 -2.62
N LEU A 24 1.81 7.57 -3.72
CA LEU A 24 1.07 8.27 -4.77
C LEU A 24 0.06 7.34 -5.46
N GLN A 25 0.41 6.06 -5.66
CA GLN A 25 -0.54 5.08 -6.18
C GLN A 25 -1.75 4.92 -5.25
N GLN A 26 -1.52 4.76 -3.93
CA GLN A 26 -2.62 4.67 -2.97
C GLN A 26 -3.47 5.95 -2.98
N TRP A 27 -2.84 7.11 -3.08
CA TRP A 27 -3.55 8.39 -3.15
C TRP A 27 -4.38 8.55 -4.44
N ALA A 28 -3.88 8.04 -5.58
CA ALA A 28 -4.65 7.99 -6.82
C ALA A 28 -5.87 7.07 -6.69
N ILE A 29 -5.76 5.95 -5.98
CA ILE A 29 -6.90 5.05 -5.70
C ILE A 29 -7.96 5.79 -4.87
N THR A 30 -7.57 6.54 -3.84
CA THR A 30 -8.55 7.27 -3.00
C THR A 30 -9.24 8.38 -3.78
N TRP A 31 -8.53 9.08 -4.67
CA TRP A 31 -9.15 10.02 -5.62
C TRP A 31 -10.16 9.33 -6.55
N GLY A 32 -9.81 8.16 -7.10
CA GLY A 32 -10.72 7.39 -7.92
C GLY A 32 -12.03 7.04 -7.20
N ILE A 33 -11.93 6.62 -5.93
CA ILE A 33 -13.10 6.33 -5.08
C ILE A 33 -13.93 7.60 -4.84
N PHE A 34 -13.29 8.72 -4.50
CA PHE A 34 -13.99 9.98 -4.25
C PHE A 34 -14.72 10.49 -5.50
N ILE A 35 -14.07 10.47 -6.67
CA ILE A 35 -14.67 10.87 -7.94
C ILE A 35 -15.85 9.94 -8.27
N SER A 36 -15.69 8.62 -8.06
CA SER A 36 -16.79 7.65 -8.26
C SER A 36 -18.00 8.00 -7.39
N PHE A 37 -17.82 8.23 -6.09
CA PHE A 37 -18.93 8.60 -5.21
C PHE A 37 -19.53 9.97 -5.56
N GLY A 38 -18.73 10.92 -6.05
CA GLY A 38 -19.23 12.20 -6.55
C GLY A 38 -20.08 12.03 -7.80
N ILE A 39 -19.68 11.16 -8.74
CA ILE A 39 -20.47 10.80 -9.92
C ILE A 39 -21.77 10.10 -9.51
N ASP A 40 -21.71 9.15 -8.56
CA ASP A 40 -22.90 8.45 -8.05
C ASP A 40 -23.88 9.43 -7.38
N TYR A 41 -23.37 10.42 -6.63
CA TYR A 41 -24.17 11.50 -6.08
C TYR A 41 -24.82 12.36 -7.17
N GLY A 42 -24.07 12.79 -8.18
CA GLY A 42 -24.63 13.55 -9.32
C GLY A 42 -25.68 12.76 -10.09
N CYS A 43 -25.47 11.46 -10.27
CA CYS A 43 -26.42 10.57 -10.93
C CYS A 43 -27.64 10.25 -10.07
N SER A 44 -27.57 10.44 -8.74
CA SER A 44 -28.70 10.20 -7.82
C SER A 44 -29.91 11.14 -8.05
N PHE A 45 -29.73 12.22 -8.82
CA PHE A 45 -30.80 13.13 -9.23
C PHE A 45 -31.47 12.72 -10.56
N ILE A 46 -30.98 11.67 -11.21
CA ILE A 46 -31.50 11.19 -12.50
C ILE A 46 -32.46 10.03 -12.24
N ASP A 47 -33.66 10.11 -12.80
CA ASP A 47 -34.63 9.03 -12.70
C ASP A 47 -34.41 7.92 -13.74
N GLY A 48 -34.77 6.70 -13.34
CA GLY A 48 -34.80 5.52 -14.22
C GLY A 48 -33.44 4.84 -14.43
N PRO A 49 -33.33 3.92 -15.42
CA PRO A 49 -32.14 3.08 -15.59
C PRO A 49 -30.84 3.84 -15.89
N LYS A 50 -30.93 5.11 -16.28
CA LYS A 50 -29.77 5.97 -16.53
C LYS A 50 -28.97 6.23 -15.25
N GLN A 51 -29.62 6.19 -14.08
CA GLN A 51 -29.02 6.42 -12.76
C GLN A 51 -27.78 5.53 -12.49
N PHE A 52 -27.86 4.24 -12.81
CA PHE A 52 -26.75 3.31 -12.58
C PHE A 52 -25.90 3.04 -13.83
N ARG A 53 -26.47 3.22 -15.04
CA ARG A 53 -25.73 3.00 -16.29
C ARG A 53 -24.69 4.08 -16.55
N LEU A 54 -24.97 5.34 -16.19
CA LEU A 54 -24.07 6.45 -16.46
C LEU A 54 -22.77 6.36 -15.63
N PRO A 55 -22.79 6.13 -14.30
CA PRO A 55 -21.57 5.91 -13.53
C PRO A 55 -20.72 4.75 -14.06
N LEU A 56 -21.36 3.64 -14.46
CA LEU A 56 -20.67 2.48 -15.05
C LEU A 56 -20.00 2.83 -16.39
N GLY A 57 -20.71 3.55 -17.26
CA GLY A 57 -20.16 3.97 -18.56
C GLY A 57 -19.03 4.99 -18.45
N LEU A 58 -19.09 5.90 -17.47
CA LEU A 58 -18.06 6.93 -17.27
C LEU A 58 -16.69 6.37 -16.90
N GLN A 59 -16.61 5.13 -16.40
CA GLN A 59 -15.33 4.45 -16.11
C GLN A 59 -14.49 4.17 -17.37
N ILE A 60 -15.11 4.20 -18.55
CA ILE A 60 -14.41 4.07 -19.84
C ILE A 60 -13.48 5.27 -20.07
N VAL A 61 -13.86 6.47 -19.62
CA VAL A 61 -13.08 7.70 -19.83
C VAL A 61 -11.65 7.59 -19.25
N PRO A 62 -11.44 7.33 -17.94
CA PRO A 62 -10.09 7.18 -17.41
C PRO A 62 -9.34 5.98 -18.03
N SER A 63 -10.05 4.94 -18.48
CA SER A 63 -9.45 3.78 -19.15
C SER A 63 -8.88 4.14 -20.52
N ILE A 64 -9.59 4.94 -21.32
CA ILE A 64 -9.10 5.46 -22.61
C ILE A 64 -7.93 6.42 -22.39
N VAL A 65 -8.03 7.33 -21.42
CA VAL A 65 -6.94 8.25 -21.08
C VAL A 65 -5.67 7.46 -20.73
N LEU A 66 -5.79 6.42 -19.91
CA LEU A 66 -4.66 5.55 -19.59
C LEU A 66 -4.12 4.82 -20.83
N LEU A 67 -4.98 4.28 -21.70
CA LEU A 67 -4.58 3.60 -22.93
C LEU A 67 -3.76 4.53 -23.85
N VAL A 68 -4.21 5.77 -24.03
CA VAL A 68 -3.50 6.78 -24.82
C VAL A 68 -2.19 7.17 -24.13
N ALA A 69 -2.20 7.42 -22.82
CA ALA A 69 -1.01 7.77 -22.05
C ALA A 69 0.07 6.67 -22.08
N MET A 70 -0.32 5.39 -22.12
CA MET A 70 0.60 4.26 -22.26
C MET A 70 1.42 4.32 -23.55
N GLY A 71 0.90 4.91 -24.62
CA GLY A 71 1.66 5.11 -25.87
C GLY A 71 2.87 6.04 -25.72
N PHE A 72 2.86 6.93 -24.73
CA PHE A 72 3.93 7.90 -24.49
C PHE A 72 4.92 7.48 -23.37
N MET A 73 4.57 6.45 -22.60
CA MET A 73 5.42 6.00 -21.49
C MET A 73 6.63 5.20 -21.98
N PRO A 74 7.85 5.43 -21.44
CA PRO A 74 9.00 4.60 -21.77
C PRO A 74 8.82 3.19 -21.21
N PHE A 75 9.33 2.19 -21.93
CA PHE A 75 9.39 0.82 -21.42
C PHE A 75 10.27 0.72 -20.17
N SER A 76 9.99 -0.26 -19.31
CA SER A 76 10.85 -0.54 -18.16
C SER A 76 12.29 -0.85 -18.62
N PRO A 77 13.31 -0.12 -18.12
CA PRO A 77 14.71 -0.40 -18.44
C PRO A 77 15.10 -1.84 -18.05
N ARG A 78 14.58 -2.33 -16.92
CA ARG A 78 14.86 -3.69 -16.44
C ARG A 78 14.29 -4.76 -17.38
N TRP A 79 13.07 -4.53 -17.88
CA TRP A 79 12.45 -5.43 -18.86
C TRP A 79 13.23 -5.44 -20.20
N LEU A 80 13.68 -4.27 -20.67
CA LEU A 80 14.48 -4.16 -21.90
C LEU A 80 15.82 -4.91 -21.76
N VAL A 81 16.52 -4.75 -20.64
CA VAL A 81 17.72 -5.52 -20.32
C VAL A 81 17.43 -7.03 -20.27
N ALA A 82 16.31 -7.43 -19.65
CA ALA A 82 15.87 -8.81 -19.60
C ALA A 82 15.44 -9.38 -20.97
N ARG A 83 15.27 -8.55 -22.00
CA ARG A 83 15.07 -8.95 -23.40
C ARG A 83 16.36 -8.86 -24.24
N GLY A 84 17.49 -8.49 -23.64
CA GLY A 84 18.76 -8.27 -24.35
C GLY A 84 18.87 -6.93 -25.09
N ARG A 85 17.88 -6.04 -24.96
CA ARG A 85 17.81 -4.74 -25.64
C ARG A 85 18.52 -3.65 -24.85
N LEU A 86 19.85 -3.74 -24.73
CA LEU A 86 20.66 -2.83 -23.91
C LEU A 86 20.66 -1.38 -24.41
N GLY A 87 20.65 -1.17 -25.73
CA GLY A 87 20.59 0.18 -26.33
C GLY A 87 19.31 0.92 -25.97
N ASP A 88 18.16 0.25 -26.13
CA ASP A 88 16.86 0.80 -25.76
C ASP A 88 16.75 1.01 -24.26
N ALA A 89 17.31 0.10 -23.46
CA ALA A 89 17.35 0.25 -22.00
C ALA A 89 18.12 1.52 -21.60
N ARG A 90 19.24 1.81 -22.26
CA ARG A 90 20.01 3.04 -22.05
C ARG A 90 19.20 4.28 -22.42
N GLN A 91 18.49 4.27 -23.53
CA GLN A 91 17.65 5.38 -23.96
C GLN A 91 16.47 5.62 -23.01
N ALA A 92 15.79 4.55 -22.57
CA ALA A 92 14.71 4.61 -21.60
C ALA A 92 15.21 5.16 -20.25
N LEU A 93 16.37 4.69 -19.79
CA LEU A 93 16.98 5.15 -18.54
C LEU A 93 17.43 6.63 -18.65
N GLY A 94 17.97 7.05 -19.80
CA GLY A 94 18.28 8.44 -20.10
C GLY A 94 17.05 9.35 -20.02
N ARG A 95 15.90 8.93 -20.57
CA ARG A 95 14.62 9.65 -20.46
C ARG A 95 14.13 9.74 -19.00
N LEU A 96 14.30 8.68 -18.22
CA LEU A 96 13.80 8.58 -16.84
C LEU A 96 14.69 9.29 -15.80
N ARG A 97 16.00 9.40 -16.03
CA ARG A 97 16.99 9.82 -15.02
C ARG A 97 17.81 11.04 -15.39
N ALA A 98 17.97 11.31 -16.68
CA ALA A 98 18.92 12.30 -17.18
C ALA A 98 18.29 13.23 -18.20
N HIS A 99 16.98 13.50 -18.11
CA HIS A 99 16.24 14.41 -19.01
C HIS A 99 16.47 14.11 -20.52
N GLY A 100 16.71 12.84 -20.87
CA GLY A 100 17.00 12.41 -22.25
C GLY A 100 18.48 12.18 -22.57
N HIS A 101 19.42 12.53 -21.69
CA HIS A 101 20.84 12.29 -21.89
C HIS A 101 21.24 10.82 -21.62
N ALA A 102 21.09 9.98 -22.65
CA ALA A 102 21.40 8.54 -22.58
C ALA A 102 22.89 8.21 -22.31
N ASN A 103 23.80 9.15 -22.58
CA ASN A 103 25.25 8.95 -22.41
C ASN A 103 25.79 9.49 -21.07
N ALA A 104 24.93 9.96 -20.17
CA ALA A 104 25.37 10.43 -18.86
C ALA A 104 26.06 9.29 -18.08
N PRO A 105 27.17 9.54 -17.37
CA PRO A 105 27.89 8.50 -16.60
C PRO A 105 27.00 7.75 -15.60
N ALA A 106 26.08 8.48 -14.94
CA ALA A 106 25.11 7.91 -14.01
C ALA A 106 24.18 6.86 -14.66
N VAL A 107 23.78 7.08 -15.92
CA VAL A 107 22.93 6.16 -16.69
C VAL A 107 23.72 4.89 -17.03
N GLY A 108 25.00 5.02 -17.38
CA GLY A 108 25.88 3.88 -17.64
C GLY A 108 26.06 2.98 -16.42
N GLU A 109 26.31 3.57 -15.25
CA GLU A 109 26.51 2.81 -14.01
C GLU A 109 25.21 2.13 -13.53
N GLU A 110 24.06 2.81 -13.59
CA GLU A 110 22.77 2.20 -13.24
C GLU A 110 22.39 1.08 -14.23
N LEU A 111 22.64 1.25 -15.53
CA LEU A 111 22.43 0.20 -16.53
C LEU A 111 23.30 -1.03 -16.26
N ARG A 112 24.57 -0.83 -15.86
CA ARG A 112 25.49 -1.93 -15.49
C ARG A 112 24.97 -2.71 -14.29
N ARG A 113 24.49 -2.01 -13.25
CA ARG A 113 23.88 -2.64 -12.06
C ARG A 113 22.64 -3.44 -12.42
N ILE A 114 21.75 -2.89 -13.25
CA ILE A 114 20.54 -3.58 -13.72
C ILE A 114 20.92 -4.83 -14.53
N HIS A 115 21.90 -4.74 -15.41
CA HIS A 115 22.37 -5.87 -16.21
C HIS A 115 22.91 -7.00 -15.34
N GLN A 116 23.77 -6.69 -14.37
CA GLN A 116 24.31 -7.66 -13.42
C GLN A 116 23.21 -8.35 -12.61
N ALA A 117 22.22 -7.58 -12.12
CA ALA A 117 21.09 -8.14 -11.38
C ALA A 117 20.26 -9.11 -12.24
N VAL A 118 19.96 -8.75 -13.49
CA VAL A 118 19.19 -9.59 -14.41
C VAL A 118 19.95 -10.87 -14.78
N VAL A 119 21.27 -10.80 -15.01
CA VAL A 119 22.11 -11.97 -15.28
C VAL A 119 22.14 -12.91 -14.07
N GLN A 120 22.34 -12.38 -12.86
CA GLN A 120 22.28 -13.18 -11.65
C GLN A 120 20.92 -13.87 -11.45
N GLU A 121 19.82 -13.18 -11.75
CA GLU A 121 18.47 -13.75 -11.69
C GLU A 121 18.27 -14.89 -12.68
N ARG A 122 18.81 -14.76 -13.91
CA ARG A 122 18.77 -15.82 -14.93
C ARG A 122 19.61 -17.03 -14.53
N CYS A 123 20.83 -16.82 -14.03
CA CYS A 123 21.73 -17.92 -13.68
C CYS A 123 21.26 -18.73 -12.46
N ARG A 124 20.66 -18.08 -11.46
CA ARG A 124 20.18 -18.77 -10.25
C ARG A 124 18.80 -19.38 -10.40
N GLY A 125 17.98 -18.88 -11.33
CA GLY A 125 16.56 -19.16 -11.36
C GLY A 125 15.84 -18.69 -10.08
N SER A 126 14.51 -18.75 -10.10
CA SER A 126 13.73 -18.74 -8.86
C SER A 126 12.51 -19.63 -9.06
N ALA A 127 12.22 -20.51 -8.09
CA ALA A 127 11.02 -21.34 -8.12
C ALA A 127 10.02 -20.79 -7.10
N TYR A 128 8.72 -20.93 -7.37
CA TYR A 128 7.69 -20.57 -6.37
C TYR A 128 7.85 -21.40 -5.09
N SER A 129 8.31 -22.65 -5.21
CA SER A 129 8.61 -23.53 -4.08
C SER A 129 9.70 -22.99 -3.14
N GLU A 130 10.58 -22.11 -3.64
CA GLU A 130 11.62 -21.48 -2.83
C GLU A 130 11.03 -20.54 -1.78
N LEU A 131 9.90 -19.90 -2.08
CA LEU A 131 9.20 -19.02 -1.14
C LEU A 131 8.69 -19.78 0.10
N LEU A 132 8.52 -21.09 0.00
CA LEU A 132 8.07 -21.95 1.09
C LEU A 132 9.23 -22.45 1.98
N ARG A 133 10.48 -22.18 1.61
CA ARG A 133 11.67 -22.59 2.38
C ARG A 133 12.12 -21.46 3.32
N ALA A 134 12.77 -21.83 4.43
CA ALA A 134 13.37 -20.85 5.33
C ALA A 134 14.58 -20.16 4.65
N PRO A 135 14.83 -18.85 4.89
CA PRO A 135 14.06 -17.92 5.73
C PRO A 135 12.89 -17.23 5.02
N LEU A 136 12.72 -17.44 3.70
CA LEU A 136 11.70 -16.76 2.87
C LEU A 136 10.26 -17.05 3.31
N ARG A 137 9.98 -18.25 3.82
CA ARG A 137 8.65 -18.64 4.33
C ARG A 137 8.12 -17.66 5.38
N ARG A 138 8.98 -17.19 6.28
CA ARG A 138 8.57 -16.23 7.33
C ARG A 138 8.14 -14.90 6.74
N ARG A 139 8.90 -14.40 5.77
CA ARG A 139 8.58 -13.15 5.05
C ARG A 139 7.32 -13.30 4.23
N LEU A 140 7.12 -14.48 3.62
CA LEU A 140 5.90 -14.79 2.86
C LEU A 140 4.68 -14.77 3.77
N LEU A 141 4.75 -15.47 4.91
CA LEU A 141 3.66 -15.49 5.89
C LEU A 141 3.34 -14.08 6.42
N LEU A 142 4.36 -13.26 6.70
CA LEU A 142 4.18 -11.88 7.13
C LEU A 142 3.51 -11.03 6.04
N GLY A 143 4.00 -11.11 4.80
CA GLY A 143 3.42 -10.37 3.67
C GLY A 143 1.98 -10.79 3.34
N CYS A 144 1.69 -12.10 3.37
CA CYS A 144 0.33 -12.62 3.20
C CYS A 144 -0.56 -12.24 4.39
N GLY A 145 -0.05 -12.31 5.62
CA GLY A 145 -0.76 -11.91 6.83
C GLY A 145 -1.14 -10.43 6.82
N MET A 146 -0.22 -9.55 6.41
CA MET A 146 -0.51 -8.11 6.22
C MET A 146 -1.65 -7.88 5.23
N GLN A 147 -1.60 -8.55 4.08
CA GLN A 147 -2.62 -8.41 3.02
C GLN A 147 -3.97 -9.01 3.43
N LEU A 148 -3.96 -10.14 4.14
CA LEU A 148 -5.16 -10.75 4.71
C LEU A 148 -5.78 -9.81 5.75
N MET A 149 -5.00 -9.35 6.73
CA MET A 149 -5.49 -8.47 7.80
C MET A 149 -6.00 -7.13 7.25
N GLN A 150 -5.43 -6.60 6.18
CA GLN A 150 -5.96 -5.41 5.50
C GLN A 150 -7.42 -5.61 5.09
N GLN A 151 -7.79 -6.77 4.55
CA GLN A 151 -9.19 -7.05 4.17
C GLN A 151 -10.08 -7.31 5.39
N PHE A 152 -9.54 -7.97 6.40
CA PHE A 152 -10.22 -8.22 7.67
C PHE A 152 -10.39 -6.98 8.55
N THR A 153 -9.78 -5.84 8.20
CA THR A 153 -10.22 -4.53 8.73
C THR A 153 -11.68 -4.25 8.43
N GLY A 154 -12.29 -4.95 7.46
CA GLY A 154 -13.67 -4.74 7.05
C GLY A 154 -13.88 -3.45 6.27
N ILE A 155 -12.82 -2.79 5.79
CA ILE A 155 -12.94 -1.52 5.06
C ILE A 155 -13.85 -1.64 3.83
N ASN A 156 -13.76 -2.74 3.08
CA ASN A 156 -14.62 -2.95 1.91
C ASN A 156 -16.08 -3.20 2.30
N THR A 157 -16.32 -3.95 3.38
CA THR A 157 -17.65 -4.10 3.98
C THR A 157 -18.22 -2.74 4.38
N LEU A 158 -17.41 -1.92 5.06
CA LEU A 158 -17.81 -0.60 5.50
C LEU A 158 -18.10 0.33 4.31
N MET A 159 -17.25 0.37 3.29
CA MET A 159 -17.42 1.27 2.14
C MET A 159 -18.56 0.87 1.21
N LEU A 160 -18.72 -0.43 0.92
CA LEU A 160 -19.77 -0.94 0.03
C LEU A 160 -21.16 -0.87 0.68
N TYR A 161 -21.23 -1.08 2.00
CA TYR A 161 -22.49 -1.16 2.72
C TYR A 161 -22.76 0.00 3.68
N ALA A 162 -21.89 1.01 3.74
CA ALA A 162 -22.18 2.27 4.40
C ALA A 162 -23.55 2.86 3.99
N PRO A 163 -23.98 2.81 2.70
CA PRO A 163 -25.33 3.24 2.33
C PRO A 163 -26.45 2.50 3.07
N ALA A 164 -26.28 1.20 3.31
CA ALA A 164 -27.23 0.39 4.05
C ALA A 164 -27.22 0.74 5.54
N ILE A 165 -26.04 0.98 6.12
CA ILE A 165 -25.89 1.44 7.51
C ILE A 165 -26.57 2.81 7.68
N PHE A 166 -26.31 3.75 6.77
CA PHE A 166 -26.88 5.09 6.77
C PHE A 166 -28.41 5.07 6.66
N ARG A 167 -28.96 4.21 5.80
CA ARG A 167 -30.41 3.95 5.75
C ARG A 167 -30.96 3.41 7.07
N GLY A 168 -30.26 2.44 7.66
CA GLY A 168 -30.66 1.81 8.92
C GLY A 168 -30.75 2.79 10.09
N ILE A 169 -29.98 3.88 10.06
CA ILE A 169 -29.98 4.94 11.10
C ILE A 169 -30.86 6.16 10.75
N GLY A 170 -31.77 6.02 9.79
CA GLY A 170 -32.81 7.00 9.50
C GLY A 170 -32.49 8.03 8.40
N LEU A 171 -31.41 7.87 7.62
CA LEU A 171 -31.22 8.65 6.40
C LEU A 171 -32.11 8.07 5.28
N GLY A 172 -33.26 8.73 5.04
CA GLY A 172 -34.28 8.23 4.12
C GLY A 172 -34.05 8.57 2.64
N SER A 173 -33.36 9.67 2.31
CA SER A 173 -33.19 10.10 0.92
C SER A 173 -31.93 9.50 0.29
N VAL A 174 -32.07 9.01 -0.95
CA VAL A 174 -30.96 8.48 -1.75
C VAL A 174 -29.86 9.53 -1.92
N GLN A 175 -30.25 10.80 -2.08
CA GLN A 175 -29.34 11.93 -2.24
C GLN A 175 -28.51 12.17 -0.97
N SER A 176 -29.12 12.14 0.22
CA SER A 176 -28.36 12.33 1.47
C SER A 176 -27.40 11.17 1.73
N ILE A 177 -27.78 9.94 1.41
CA ILE A 177 -26.91 8.77 1.52
C ILE A 177 -25.72 8.88 0.56
N ALA A 178 -25.98 9.23 -0.70
CA ALA A 178 -24.94 9.41 -1.70
C ALA A 178 -24.00 10.58 -1.34
N LEU A 179 -24.53 11.66 -0.75
CA LEU A 179 -23.70 12.75 -0.21
C LEU A 179 -22.80 12.28 0.93
N CYS A 180 -23.33 11.52 1.90
CA CYS A 180 -22.52 10.94 2.97
C CYS A 180 -21.41 10.02 2.43
N GLN A 181 -21.68 9.26 1.37
CA GLN A 181 -20.65 8.47 0.69
C GLN A 181 -19.58 9.34 0.03
N ALA A 182 -19.97 10.40 -0.68
CA ALA A 182 -19.03 11.33 -1.28
C ALA A 182 -18.14 12.00 -0.22
N VAL A 183 -18.70 12.41 0.91
CA VAL A 183 -17.94 12.93 2.06
C VAL A 183 -16.99 11.87 2.62
N ASN A 184 -17.42 10.62 2.72
CA ASN A 184 -16.55 9.52 3.15
C ASN A 184 -15.35 9.32 2.20
N GLY A 185 -15.57 9.42 0.88
CA GLY A 185 -14.52 9.42 -0.13
C GLY A 185 -13.54 10.57 0.06
N LEU A 186 -14.03 11.77 0.35
CA LEU A 186 -13.19 12.94 0.63
C LEU A 186 -12.35 12.75 1.90
N VAL A 187 -12.95 12.23 2.98
CA VAL A 187 -12.24 11.89 4.22
C VAL A 187 -11.12 10.89 3.92
N ASN A 188 -11.36 9.88 3.10
CA ASN A 188 -10.34 8.92 2.68
C ASN A 188 -9.16 9.60 1.96
N VAL A 189 -9.43 10.51 1.02
CA VAL A 189 -8.40 11.28 0.30
C VAL A 189 -7.57 12.12 1.26
N ILE A 190 -8.22 12.91 2.13
CA ILE A 190 -7.54 13.82 3.06
C ILE A 190 -6.74 13.03 4.10
N ALA A 191 -7.33 11.98 4.66
CA ALA A 191 -6.67 11.15 5.66
C ALA A 191 -5.51 10.31 5.10
N THR A 192 -5.37 10.18 3.77
CA THR A 192 -4.19 9.55 3.16
C THR A 192 -2.97 10.50 3.15
N ILE A 193 -3.18 11.82 3.20
CA ILE A 193 -2.09 12.82 3.10
C ILE A 193 -1.03 12.63 4.19
N PRO A 194 -1.38 12.41 5.48
CA PRO A 194 -0.36 12.21 6.51
C PRO A 194 0.56 11.03 6.24
N ALA A 195 0.03 9.94 5.70
CA ALA A 195 0.86 8.80 5.31
C ALA A 195 1.79 9.14 4.15
N LEU A 196 1.31 9.89 3.16
CA LEU A 196 2.14 10.29 2.02
C LEU A 196 3.34 11.16 2.45
N LEU A 197 3.14 12.04 3.44
CA LEU A 197 4.15 13.00 3.88
C LEU A 197 5.06 12.47 4.99
N TRP A 198 4.52 11.72 5.95
CA TRP A 198 5.22 11.37 7.18
C TRP A 198 5.44 9.88 7.41
N LEU A 199 4.95 8.97 6.56
CA LEU A 199 5.16 7.52 6.76
C LEU A 199 6.65 7.14 6.79
N ASP A 200 7.49 7.79 5.99
CA ASP A 200 8.94 7.59 6.03
C ASP A 200 9.59 8.15 7.31
N ARG A 201 8.96 9.13 7.97
CA ARG A 201 9.43 9.69 9.24
C ARG A 201 8.95 8.90 10.44
N TRP A 202 7.72 8.40 10.45
CA TRP A 202 7.14 7.65 11.56
C TRP A 202 7.56 6.17 11.56
N GLY A 203 7.69 5.57 10.38
CA GLY A 203 7.96 4.14 10.23
C GLY A 203 6.68 3.33 10.00
N ARG A 204 6.83 2.10 9.52
CA ARG A 204 5.70 1.28 9.07
C ARG A 204 5.00 0.63 10.27
N ARG A 205 5.78 0.10 11.21
CA ARG A 205 5.25 -0.60 12.40
C ARG A 205 4.41 0.30 13.31
N PRO A 206 4.85 1.49 13.76
CA PRO A 206 4.05 2.34 14.63
C PRO A 206 2.80 2.87 13.91
N THR A 207 2.91 3.18 12.61
CA THR A 207 1.77 3.66 11.83
C THR A 207 0.66 2.62 11.74
N VAL A 208 0.99 1.36 11.45
CA VAL A 208 0.01 0.26 11.41
C VAL A 208 -0.54 -0.01 12.81
N LEU A 209 0.30 0.01 13.85
CA LEU A 209 -0.14 -0.25 15.22
C LEU A 209 -1.16 0.80 15.71
N VAL A 210 -0.85 2.09 15.55
CA VAL A 210 -1.76 3.19 15.89
C VAL A 210 -3.03 3.12 15.06
N GLY A 211 -2.90 2.89 13.74
CA GLY A 211 -4.07 2.74 12.88
C GLY A 211 -4.99 1.61 13.31
N THR A 212 -4.43 0.46 13.67
CA THR A 212 -5.19 -0.72 14.11
C THR A 212 -5.92 -0.48 15.43
N THR A 213 -5.26 0.16 16.40
CA THR A 213 -5.89 0.48 17.70
C THR A 213 -6.98 1.53 17.54
N CYS A 214 -6.79 2.54 16.69
CA CYS A 214 -7.83 3.51 16.34
C CYS A 214 -9.03 2.83 15.67
N ILE A 215 -8.81 1.99 14.65
CA ILE A 215 -9.88 1.25 13.97
C ILE A 215 -10.66 0.38 14.97
N ALA A 216 -9.96 -0.36 15.84
CA ALA A 216 -10.61 -1.17 16.88
C ALA A 216 -11.50 -0.30 17.79
N SER A 217 -10.97 0.81 18.30
CA SER A 217 -11.68 1.71 19.20
C SER A 217 -12.92 2.32 18.55
N PHE A 218 -12.80 2.77 17.30
CA PHE A 218 -13.92 3.35 16.56
C PHE A 218 -14.96 2.32 16.15
N TYR A 219 -14.57 1.07 15.85
CA TYR A 219 -15.55 0.00 15.63
C TYR A 219 -16.29 -0.41 16.90
N LEU A 220 -15.61 -0.43 18.05
CA LEU A 220 -16.26 -0.65 19.33
C LEU A 220 -17.28 0.46 19.61
N ALA A 221 -16.88 1.73 19.44
CA ALA A 221 -17.79 2.86 19.59
C ALA A 221 -18.97 2.78 18.62
N LEU A 222 -18.72 2.51 17.33
CA LEU A 222 -19.76 2.33 16.32
C LEU A 222 -20.74 1.22 16.71
N SER A 223 -20.25 0.08 17.17
CA SER A 223 -21.07 -1.04 17.62
C SER A 223 -21.99 -0.65 18.78
N LEU A 224 -21.48 0.10 19.76
CA LEU A 224 -22.25 0.54 20.92
C LEU A 224 -23.30 1.59 20.53
N LEU A 225 -22.93 2.52 19.63
CA LEU A 225 -23.84 3.55 19.12
C LEU A 225 -24.99 2.96 18.32
N LEU A 226 -24.72 1.98 17.45
CA LEU A 226 -25.75 1.28 16.68
C LEU A 226 -26.71 0.51 17.60
N ARG A 227 -26.18 -0.18 18.62
CA ARG A 227 -27.01 -0.84 19.64
C ARG A 227 -27.88 0.16 20.42
N ALA A 228 -27.34 1.33 20.78
CA ALA A 228 -28.10 2.37 21.47
C ALA A 228 -29.16 3.01 20.56
N TYR A 229 -28.88 3.11 19.26
CA TYR A 229 -29.81 3.59 18.25
C TYR A 229 -31.00 2.64 18.09
N ASP A 230 -30.78 1.33 18.08
CA ASP A 230 -31.87 0.33 18.02
C ASP A 230 -32.90 0.50 19.15
N VAL A 231 -32.50 1.05 20.30
CA VAL A 231 -33.37 1.27 21.46
C VAL A 231 -34.05 2.64 21.43
N SER A 232 -33.32 3.70 21.08
CA SER A 232 -33.78 5.09 21.28
C SER A 232 -34.02 5.89 20.00
N SER A 233 -33.55 5.41 18.84
CA SER A 233 -33.71 6.01 17.51
C SER A 233 -33.39 7.52 17.45
N THR A 234 -32.48 8.01 18.30
CA THR A 234 -32.18 9.44 18.41
C THR A 234 -31.29 9.91 17.26
N ARG A 235 -31.59 11.06 16.67
CA ARG A 235 -30.79 11.68 15.59
C ARG A 235 -29.32 11.90 15.96
N SER A 236 -29.03 12.24 17.21
CA SER A 236 -27.64 12.44 17.69
C SER A 236 -26.82 11.15 17.62
N LEU A 237 -27.41 10.00 17.92
CA LEU A 237 -26.75 8.70 17.84
C LEU A 237 -26.46 8.31 16.39
N ALA A 238 -27.39 8.60 15.47
CA ALA A 238 -27.16 8.40 14.05
C ALA A 238 -25.97 9.24 13.53
N ILE A 239 -25.93 10.53 13.88
CA ILE A 239 -24.80 11.40 13.50
C ILE A 239 -23.49 10.88 14.09
N ALA A 240 -23.48 10.50 15.36
CA ALA A 240 -22.30 9.93 16.00
C ALA A 240 -21.82 8.64 15.31
N ALA A 241 -22.73 7.76 14.91
CA ALA A 241 -22.40 6.54 14.16
C ALA A 241 -21.75 6.86 12.80
N ILE A 242 -22.29 7.83 12.05
CA ILE A 242 -21.71 8.29 10.78
C ILE A 242 -20.30 8.83 11.01
N CYS A 243 -20.09 9.64 12.04
CA CYS A 243 -18.76 10.15 12.40
C CYS A 243 -17.78 9.00 12.71
N MET A 244 -18.21 7.96 13.43
CA MET A 244 -17.36 6.79 13.68
C MET A 244 -16.99 6.05 12.39
N VAL A 245 -17.92 5.91 11.44
CA VAL A 245 -17.62 5.36 10.10
C VAL A 245 -16.51 6.16 9.42
N TYR A 246 -16.59 7.48 9.42
CA TYR A 246 -15.56 8.34 8.83
C TYR A 246 -14.21 8.22 9.55
N LEU A 247 -14.21 8.12 10.88
CA LEU A 247 -12.99 7.95 11.67
C LEU A 247 -12.33 6.58 11.45
N VAL A 248 -13.11 5.52 11.24
CA VAL A 248 -12.58 4.21 10.81
C VAL A 248 -11.90 4.34 9.45
N VAL A 249 -12.57 4.96 8.46
CA VAL A 249 -12.01 5.16 7.11
C VAL A 249 -10.75 6.02 7.16
N ALA A 250 -10.76 7.10 7.93
CA ALA A 250 -9.59 7.96 8.12
C ALA A 250 -8.43 7.16 8.74
N SER A 251 -8.71 6.36 9.76
CA SER A 251 -7.71 5.53 10.43
C SER A 251 -7.10 4.49 9.50
N PHE A 252 -7.92 3.87 8.65
CA PHE A 252 -7.45 2.95 7.61
C PHE A 252 -6.59 3.67 6.57
N ALA A 253 -7.03 4.84 6.10
CA ALA A 253 -6.39 5.59 5.02
C ALA A 253 -4.95 5.98 5.33
N PHE A 254 -4.66 6.47 6.56
CA PHE A 254 -3.29 6.83 6.93
C PHE A 254 -2.41 5.62 7.29
N SER A 255 -3.00 4.45 7.58
CA SER A 255 -2.28 3.29 8.10
C SER A 255 -2.26 2.10 7.14
N TRP A 256 -3.26 1.23 7.23
CA TRP A 256 -3.39 0.00 6.46
C TRP A 256 -3.48 0.22 4.95
N GLY A 257 -4.04 1.34 4.51
CA GLY A 257 -4.12 1.72 3.09
C GLY A 257 -2.76 1.59 2.40
N PRO A 258 -1.77 2.44 2.73
CA PRO A 258 -0.44 2.36 2.13
C PRO A 258 0.42 1.22 2.70
N CYS A 259 0.41 1.00 4.02
CA CYS A 259 1.37 0.08 4.66
C CYS A 259 1.19 -1.38 4.24
N ALA A 260 -0.04 -1.83 3.98
CA ALA A 260 -0.26 -3.23 3.59
C ALA A 260 0.31 -3.57 2.21
N TRP A 261 0.51 -2.58 1.34
CA TRP A 261 1.17 -2.75 0.04
C TRP A 261 2.68 -2.49 0.13
N LEU A 262 3.08 -1.51 0.96
CA LEU A 262 4.47 -1.12 1.12
C LEU A 262 5.30 -2.19 1.83
N VAL A 263 4.81 -2.73 2.95
CA VAL A 263 5.56 -3.72 3.76
C VAL A 263 5.92 -4.97 2.95
N PRO A 264 5.00 -5.66 2.25
CA PRO A 264 5.37 -6.78 1.39
C PRO A 264 6.44 -6.41 0.35
N SER A 265 6.37 -5.20 -0.22
CA SER A 265 7.35 -4.76 -1.21
C SER A 265 8.76 -4.53 -0.65
N GLU A 266 8.88 -4.25 0.65
CA GLU A 266 10.14 -3.96 1.33
C GLU A 266 10.79 -5.23 1.92
N ILE A 267 10.02 -6.15 2.49
CA ILE A 267 10.57 -7.31 3.24
C ILE A 267 11.23 -8.38 2.36
N PHE A 268 10.91 -8.45 1.06
CA PHE A 268 11.44 -9.51 0.18
C PHE A 268 12.76 -9.13 -0.51
N PRO A 269 13.72 -10.07 -0.59
CA PRO A 269 14.94 -9.88 -1.38
C PRO A 269 14.61 -9.66 -2.85
N MET A 270 15.43 -8.85 -3.53
CA MET A 270 15.23 -8.45 -4.93
C MET A 270 14.91 -9.63 -5.87
N ARG A 271 15.67 -10.73 -5.75
CA ARG A 271 15.58 -11.92 -6.62
C ARG A 271 14.22 -12.61 -6.62
N VAL A 272 13.53 -12.65 -5.48
CA VAL A 272 12.25 -13.35 -5.32
C VAL A 272 11.06 -12.40 -5.16
N ARG A 273 11.32 -11.09 -5.06
CA ARG A 273 10.33 -10.06 -4.74
C ARG A 273 9.13 -10.07 -5.68
N ALA A 274 9.35 -10.15 -6.99
CA ALA A 274 8.24 -10.15 -7.95
C ALA A 274 7.28 -11.33 -7.71
N LYS A 275 7.82 -12.54 -7.47
CA LYS A 275 7.04 -13.75 -7.18
C LYS A 275 6.36 -13.64 -5.83
N ALA A 276 7.09 -13.23 -4.79
CA ALA A 276 6.53 -13.07 -3.45
C ALA A 276 5.40 -12.04 -3.42
N ASN A 277 5.59 -10.86 -4.04
CA ASN A 277 4.55 -9.84 -4.17
C ASN A 277 3.34 -10.33 -4.97
N SER A 278 3.52 -11.19 -5.98
CA SER A 278 2.39 -11.78 -6.69
C SER A 278 1.54 -12.67 -5.79
N VAL A 279 2.17 -13.46 -4.91
CA VAL A 279 1.47 -14.33 -3.95
C VAL A 279 0.77 -13.50 -2.87
N THR A 280 1.43 -12.49 -2.29
CA THR A 280 0.80 -11.62 -1.28
C THR A 280 -0.36 -10.82 -1.87
N THR A 281 -0.24 -10.35 -3.11
CA THR A 281 -1.33 -9.69 -3.84
C THR A 281 -2.48 -10.65 -4.13
N ALA A 282 -2.20 -11.91 -4.51
CA ALA A 282 -3.25 -12.91 -4.67
C ALA A 282 -4.01 -13.15 -3.36
N THR A 283 -3.31 -13.25 -2.23
CA THR A 283 -3.91 -13.34 -0.89
C THR A 283 -4.84 -12.16 -0.62
N ASN A 284 -4.45 -10.93 -0.98
CA ASN A 284 -5.29 -9.74 -0.83
C ASN A 284 -6.63 -9.90 -1.58
N TRP A 285 -6.58 -10.26 -2.87
CA TRP A 285 -7.78 -10.37 -3.70
C TRP A 285 -8.67 -11.56 -3.32
N ILE A 286 -8.09 -12.69 -2.90
CA ILE A 286 -8.85 -13.83 -2.38
C ILE A 286 -9.56 -13.45 -1.08
N ALA A 287 -8.87 -12.78 -0.16
CA ALA A 287 -9.46 -12.30 1.08
C ALA A 287 -10.54 -11.23 0.82
N ASN A 288 -10.31 -10.34 -0.13
CA ASN A 288 -11.28 -9.34 -0.56
C ASN A 288 -12.56 -10.00 -1.08
N PHE A 289 -12.43 -10.98 -1.97
CA PHE A 289 -13.55 -11.75 -2.50
C PHE A 289 -14.35 -12.42 -1.37
N ALA A 290 -13.67 -13.10 -0.45
CA ALA A 290 -14.30 -13.78 0.67
C ALA A 290 -15.06 -12.81 1.59
N VAL A 291 -14.43 -11.70 1.97
CA VAL A 291 -15.04 -10.66 2.83
C VAL A 291 -16.24 -10.02 2.11
N THR A 292 -16.10 -9.63 0.85
CA THR A 292 -17.19 -8.99 0.09
C THR A 292 -18.37 -9.94 -0.11
N LEU A 293 -18.12 -11.23 -0.35
CA LEU A 293 -19.17 -12.24 -0.47
C LEU A 293 -19.91 -12.49 0.86
N ALA A 294 -19.19 -12.53 1.98
CA ALA A 294 -19.78 -12.75 3.31
C ALA A 294 -20.48 -11.50 3.87
N SER A 295 -20.03 -10.30 3.48
CA SER A 295 -20.50 -9.01 4.01
C SER A 295 -22.02 -8.83 4.04
N PRO A 296 -22.78 -9.04 2.95
CA PRO A 296 -24.23 -8.77 2.98
C PRO A 296 -24.96 -9.70 3.94
N VAL A 297 -24.58 -10.98 4.03
CA VAL A 297 -25.15 -11.93 4.99
C VAL A 297 -24.83 -11.49 6.43
N LEU A 298 -23.59 -11.12 6.69
CA LEU A 298 -23.15 -10.69 8.02
C LEU A 298 -23.85 -9.39 8.47
N ILE A 299 -24.04 -8.43 7.58
CA ILE A 299 -24.72 -7.17 7.90
C ILE A 299 -26.19 -7.43 8.25
N GLN A 300 -26.88 -8.25 7.48
CA GLN A 300 -28.30 -8.56 7.71
C GLN A 300 -28.53 -9.38 8.97
N THR A 301 -27.62 -10.31 9.29
CA THR A 301 -27.80 -11.25 10.42
C THR A 301 -27.20 -10.75 11.73
N ALA A 302 -26.04 -10.11 11.70
CA ALA A 302 -25.31 -9.72 12.91
C ALA A 302 -25.58 -8.26 13.33
N GLY A 303 -25.98 -7.39 12.40
CA GLY A 303 -26.26 -5.97 12.68
C GLY A 303 -25.09 -5.29 13.40
N TRP A 304 -25.36 -4.68 14.56
CA TRP A 304 -24.32 -4.03 15.37
C TRP A 304 -23.19 -4.98 15.83
N LYS A 305 -23.47 -6.28 16.00
CA LYS A 305 -22.51 -7.28 16.48
C LYS A 305 -21.37 -7.50 15.49
N LEU A 306 -21.58 -7.23 14.20
CA LEU A 306 -20.52 -7.30 13.19
C LEU A 306 -19.37 -6.35 13.53
N PHE A 307 -19.68 -5.10 13.90
CA PHE A 307 -18.66 -4.10 14.23
C PHE A 307 -17.94 -4.44 15.53
N LEU A 308 -18.63 -5.05 16.51
CA LEU A 308 -17.97 -5.60 17.69
C LEU A 308 -16.98 -6.72 17.32
N ALA A 309 -17.39 -7.65 16.45
CA ALA A 309 -16.51 -8.71 15.98
C ALA A 309 -15.28 -8.15 15.25
N LEU A 310 -15.47 -7.17 14.36
CA LEU A 310 -14.38 -6.48 13.66
C LEU A 310 -13.45 -5.75 14.66
N SER A 311 -13.99 -5.12 15.70
CA SER A 311 -13.18 -4.52 16.77
C SER A 311 -12.28 -5.56 17.44
N ILE A 312 -12.83 -6.73 17.80
CA ILE A 312 -12.07 -7.80 18.46
C ILE A 312 -10.98 -8.33 17.53
N VAL A 313 -11.29 -8.55 16.25
CA VAL A 313 -10.31 -8.97 15.23
C VAL A 313 -9.19 -7.94 15.10
N MET A 314 -9.52 -6.64 15.14
CA MET A 314 -8.51 -5.57 15.08
C MET A 314 -7.66 -5.49 16.35
N LEU A 315 -8.21 -5.71 17.54
CA LEU A 315 -7.40 -5.84 18.76
C LEU A 315 -6.43 -7.02 18.69
N GLY A 316 -6.89 -8.19 18.23
CA GLY A 316 -6.03 -9.34 17.98
C GLY A 316 -4.95 -9.04 16.93
N THR A 317 -5.31 -8.32 15.87
CA THR A 317 -4.38 -7.88 14.83
C THR A 317 -3.32 -6.93 15.39
N ALA A 318 -3.67 -6.01 16.29
CA ALA A 318 -2.70 -5.12 16.94
C ALA A 318 -1.63 -5.92 17.71
N ILE A 319 -2.04 -7.01 18.39
CA ILE A 319 -1.12 -7.93 19.07
C ILE A 319 -0.19 -8.62 18.05
N LEU A 320 -0.75 -9.15 16.96
CA LEU A 320 0.04 -9.81 15.90
C LEU A 320 1.06 -8.85 15.27
N ILE A 321 0.65 -7.61 14.98
CA ILE A 321 1.54 -6.57 14.44
C ILE A 321 2.64 -6.24 15.45
N TYR A 322 2.29 -6.08 16.73
CA TYR A 322 3.28 -5.82 17.77
C TYR A 322 4.32 -6.95 17.87
N LEU A 323 3.90 -8.21 17.78
CA LEU A 323 4.78 -9.38 17.94
C LEU A 323 5.62 -9.69 16.71
N PHE A 324 5.07 -9.55 15.50
CA PHE A 324 5.65 -10.14 14.28
C PHE A 324 6.08 -9.13 13.21
N LEU A 325 5.57 -7.90 13.18
CA LEU A 325 5.95 -6.91 12.17
C LEU A 325 7.24 -6.17 12.59
N PRO A 326 8.40 -6.44 11.96
CA PRO A 326 9.60 -5.64 12.22
C PRO A 326 9.44 -4.25 11.60
N GLU A 327 10.25 -3.29 12.07
CA GLU A 327 10.34 -1.99 11.44
C GLU A 327 11.21 -2.08 10.18
N THR A 328 10.72 -1.51 9.07
CA THR A 328 11.42 -1.51 7.77
C THR A 328 11.96 -0.12 7.40
N LYS A 329 11.66 0.91 8.20
CA LYS A 329 12.11 2.29 7.98
C LYS A 329 13.64 2.39 7.86
N ASN A 330 14.09 3.14 6.85
CA ASN A 330 15.49 3.50 6.59
C ASN A 330 16.46 2.32 6.41
N LEU A 331 15.95 1.11 6.23
CA LEU A 331 16.79 -0.04 5.91
C LEU A 331 16.99 -0.11 4.40
N SER A 332 18.23 -0.41 3.99
CA SER A 332 18.44 -0.83 2.62
C SER A 332 17.77 -2.19 2.40
N LEU A 333 17.50 -2.50 1.14
CA LEU A 333 16.90 -3.80 0.76
C LEU A 333 17.86 -4.97 1.02
N GLU A 334 19.13 -4.70 1.24
CA GLU A 334 20.18 -5.68 1.56
C GLU A 334 20.23 -5.89 3.08
N ASP A 335 20.07 -4.82 3.86
CA ASP A 335 20.07 -4.88 5.33
C ASP A 335 18.81 -5.53 5.91
N ILE A 336 17.71 -5.60 5.13
CA ILE A 336 16.49 -6.29 5.56
C ILE A 336 16.77 -7.77 5.83
N ASP A 337 17.79 -8.35 5.19
CA ASP A 337 18.15 -9.74 5.41
C ASP A 337 18.63 -10.00 6.84
N LEU A 338 19.31 -9.01 7.44
CA LEU A 338 19.80 -9.06 8.81
C LEU A 338 18.64 -9.05 9.82
N VAL A 339 17.58 -8.29 9.56
CA VAL A 339 16.39 -8.21 10.43
C VAL A 339 15.69 -9.56 10.57
N PHE A 340 15.71 -10.38 9.52
CA PHE A 340 15.06 -11.69 9.51
C PHE A 340 16.00 -12.85 9.89
N ALA A 341 17.30 -12.60 10.08
CA ALA A 341 18.30 -13.62 10.39
C ALA A 341 18.28 -14.08 11.86
N ASP A 342 18.09 -13.15 12.81
CA ASP A 342 18.31 -13.45 14.24
C ASP A 342 17.08 -13.94 15.02
N SER A 343 15.94 -13.22 14.96
CA SER A 343 14.81 -13.51 15.86
C SER A 343 13.46 -13.45 15.17
N ILE A 344 12.56 -14.38 15.54
CA ILE A 344 11.16 -14.44 15.10
C ILE A 344 10.36 -13.23 15.63
N TRP A 345 10.78 -12.67 16.77
CA TRP A 345 10.06 -11.62 17.47
C TRP A 345 10.49 -10.22 17.02
N ALA A 346 9.54 -9.45 16.50
CA ALA A 346 9.81 -8.12 15.96
C ALA A 346 10.33 -7.13 17.02
N PHE A 347 9.85 -7.21 18.27
CA PHE A 347 10.29 -6.33 19.35
C PHE A 347 11.75 -6.52 19.78
N ARG A 348 12.37 -7.67 19.45
CA ARG A 348 13.81 -7.90 19.70
C ARG A 348 14.69 -7.44 18.53
N SER A 349 14.14 -7.42 17.31
CA SER A 349 14.87 -7.05 16.10
C SER A 349 15.19 -5.55 15.98
N SER A 350 14.41 -4.66 16.61
CA SER A 350 14.62 -3.19 16.50
C SER A 350 15.83 -2.66 17.25
N ASN A 351 16.38 -3.41 18.21
CA ASN A 351 17.49 -2.97 19.05
C ASN A 351 18.88 -3.29 18.47
N MET A 352 18.93 -3.98 17.33
CA MET A 352 20.16 -4.57 16.79
C MET A 352 20.65 -3.92 15.50
N ILE A 353 19.93 -2.93 14.96
CA ILE A 353 20.35 -2.22 13.75
C ILE A 353 21.34 -1.13 14.20
N PRO A 354 22.63 -1.16 13.77
CA PRO A 354 23.53 -0.06 14.06
C PRO A 354 22.94 1.21 13.45
N LYS A 355 22.71 2.21 14.31
CA LYS A 355 22.28 3.54 13.88
C LYS A 355 23.38 4.12 13.00
N VAL A 356 23.22 4.00 11.69
CA VAL A 356 24.00 4.68 10.64
C VAL A 356 25.49 4.31 10.67
N CYS A 357 25.94 3.57 9.65
CA CYS A 357 27.33 3.71 9.21
C CYS A 357 27.47 5.17 8.75
N PRO A 358 28.33 6.01 9.38
CA PRO A 358 28.63 7.31 8.83
C PRO A 358 29.09 7.06 7.39
N LEU A 359 28.57 7.84 6.45
CA LEU A 359 29.14 7.89 5.11
C LEU A 359 30.64 8.03 5.31
N VAL A 360 31.40 6.98 4.96
CA VAL A 360 32.84 7.11 4.83
C VAL A 360 33.01 8.17 3.77
N ASP A 361 33.46 9.36 4.20
CA ASP A 361 33.94 10.39 3.31
C ASP A 361 35.12 9.79 2.53
N ILE A 362 34.82 9.17 1.40
CA ILE A 362 35.81 8.87 0.36
C ILE A 362 36.09 10.22 -0.30
N GLY A 363 36.84 11.06 0.40
CA GLY A 363 37.04 12.46 0.01
C GLY A 363 37.84 13.25 1.04
N SER A 364 39.04 12.78 1.41
CA SER A 364 40.12 13.68 1.88
C SER A 364 41.50 13.05 2.04
N ASN A 365 41.65 11.71 2.10
CA ASN A 365 42.99 11.11 2.30
C ASN A 365 43.73 10.65 1.03
N ALA A 366 43.41 11.23 -0.13
CA ALA A 366 44.13 10.94 -1.38
C ALA A 366 45.29 11.91 -1.67
N SER A 367 45.68 12.77 -0.72
CA SER A 367 46.77 13.74 -0.91
C SER A 367 47.97 13.57 0.04
N GLU A 368 48.04 12.52 0.85
CA GLU A 368 49.16 12.30 1.79
C GLU A 368 50.00 11.04 1.51
N GLN A 369 49.71 10.28 0.44
CA GLN A 369 50.50 9.10 0.06
C GLN A 369 51.41 9.29 -1.17
N ASP A 370 51.47 10.49 -1.76
CA ASP A 370 52.31 10.76 -2.95
C ASP A 370 53.66 11.44 -2.62
N ASP A 371 53.89 11.84 -1.37
CA ASP A 371 55.12 12.56 -0.95
C ASP A 371 56.18 11.69 -0.25
N THR A 372 55.94 10.38 -0.08
CA THR A 372 56.90 9.45 0.55
C THR A 372 57.71 8.60 -0.45
N LEU A 373 57.56 8.84 -1.76
CA LEU A 373 58.28 8.10 -2.81
C LEU A 373 59.27 8.93 -3.64
N ARG A 374 59.65 10.14 -3.20
CA ARG A 374 60.61 11.02 -3.91
C ARG A 374 61.93 11.32 -3.18
N THR A 375 62.29 10.56 -2.14
CA THR A 375 63.58 10.73 -1.44
C THR A 375 64.36 9.43 -1.29
N VAL A 376 64.48 8.65 -2.37
CA VAL A 376 65.60 7.70 -2.54
C VAL A 376 65.95 7.62 -4.03
N SER A 377 66.82 8.53 -4.48
CA SER A 377 67.74 8.34 -5.63
C SER A 377 68.74 9.48 -5.67
#